data_AF-A0A1E4ZGP8-F1
#
_entry.id   AF-A0A1E4ZGP8-F1
#
_cell.length_a   1.000
_cell.length_b   1.000
_cell.length_c   1.000
_cell.angle_alpha   90.00
_cell.angle_beta   90.00
_cell.angle_gamma   90.00
#
_symmetry.space_group_name_H-M   'P 1'
#
loop_
_entity.id
_entity.type
_entity.pdbx_description
1 polymer ?
#
loop_
_entity_poly.entity_id
_entity_poly.type
_entity_poly.pdbx_seq_one_letter_code
_entity_poly.pdbx_strand_id
1 'polypeptide(L)'
;MANGNPTDEQNVATTFPRLYLQQLGWPTALIDDYDAKGISLKNIQDSVNSNTPLSGEGSPENSVTANSSQVYYDISGSGTVIKYFNPIVGENTGWRRIE
;
A
#
# COMPACT_ATOMS: atom_id res chain seq x y z
N MET A 1 -8.94 14.31 19.36
CA MET A 1 -8.56 13.79 18.03
C MET A 1 -7.15 13.24 18.20
N ALA A 2 -7.00 11.92 18.27
CA ALA A 2 -5.71 11.30 18.50
C ALA A 2 -4.90 11.35 17.20
N ASN A 3 -3.78 12.07 17.20
CA ASN A 3 -2.75 11.98 16.17
C ASN A 3 -2.06 10.63 16.34
N GLY A 4 -2.62 9.58 15.73
CA GLY A 4 -1.95 8.28 15.63
C GLY A 4 -0.74 8.43 14.73
N ASN A 5 0.45 8.38 15.33
CA ASN A 5 1.70 8.34 14.61
C ASN A 5 1.73 7.00 13.83
N PRO A 6 1.95 6.98 12.50
CA PRO A 6 1.88 5.74 11.71
C PRO A 6 2.90 4.66 12.14
N THR A 7 3.84 4.99 13.01
CA THR A 7 4.76 4.03 13.65
C THR A 7 4.13 3.22 14.78
N ASP A 8 3.04 3.70 15.39
CA ASP A 8 2.46 3.05 16.57
C ASP A 8 1.61 1.84 16.17
N GLU A 9 0.91 1.88 15.04
CA GLU A 9 0.17 0.74 14.51
C GLU A 9 1.08 -0.36 13.94
N GLN A 10 2.27 -0.01 13.44
CA GLN A 10 3.24 -0.99 12.94
C GLN A 10 3.86 -1.85 14.05
N ASN A 11 3.94 -1.34 15.28
CA ASN A 11 4.46 -2.09 16.43
C ASN A 11 3.46 -3.10 16.99
N VAL A 12 2.15 -2.86 16.85
CA VAL A 12 1.14 -3.75 17.47
C VAL A 12 1.07 -5.11 16.77
N ALA A 13 1.24 -5.15 15.45
CA ALA A 13 1.14 -6.40 14.68
C ALA A 13 2.31 -7.38 14.91
N THR A 14 3.49 -6.88 15.29
CA THR A 14 4.70 -7.70 15.56
C THR A 14 4.90 -8.02 17.04
N THR A 15 4.33 -7.23 17.95
CA THR A 15 4.55 -7.41 19.40
C THR A 15 3.79 -8.61 19.98
N PHE A 16 2.58 -8.91 19.47
CA PHE A 16 1.77 -10.02 19.99
C PHE A 16 2.36 -11.43 19.73
N PRO A 17 2.88 -11.76 18.53
CA PRO A 17 3.50 -13.06 18.29
C PRO A 17 4.80 -13.27 19.06
N ARG A 18 5.65 -12.23 19.17
CA ARG A 18 6.96 -12.32 19.82
C ARG A 18 6.86 -12.72 21.29
N LEU A 19 6.02 -12.04 22.07
CA LEU A 19 5.86 -12.32 23.50
C LEU A 19 5.34 -13.74 23.77
N TYR A 20 4.44 -14.23 22.91
CA TYR A 20 3.92 -15.59 23.00
C TYR A 20 5.00 -16.64 22.70
N LEU A 21 5.79 -16.45 21.64
CA LEU A 21 6.88 -17.36 21.28
C LEU A 21 7.98 -17.41 22.36
N GLN A 22 8.28 -16.25 22.98
CA GLN A 22 9.19 -16.18 24.13
C GLN A 22 8.67 -16.98 25.33
N GLN A 23 7.37 -16.90 25.64
CA GLN A 23 6.75 -17.67 26.73
C GLN A 23 6.79 -19.18 26.47
N LEU A 24 6.69 -19.60 25.21
CA LEU A 24 6.85 -21.00 24.80
C LEU A 24 8.32 -21.47 24.81
N GLY A 25 9.27 -20.60 25.15
CA GLY A 25 10.70 -20.93 25.22
C GLY A 25 11.36 -21.11 23.86
N TRP A 26 10.82 -20.50 22.80
CA TRP A 26 11.45 -20.59 21.48
C TRP A 26 12.83 -19.93 21.48
N PRO A 27 13.82 -20.50 20.77
CA PRO A 27 15.12 -19.87 20.58
C PRO A 27 14.99 -18.46 19.98
N THR A 28 15.70 -17.49 20.55
CA THR A 28 15.65 -16.08 20.10
C THR A 28 15.89 -15.93 18.59
N ALA A 29 16.82 -16.70 18.02
CA ALA A 29 17.10 -16.68 16.59
C ALA A 29 15.89 -17.05 15.71
N LEU A 30 15.03 -17.98 16.17
CA LEU A 30 13.81 -18.34 15.44
C LEU A 30 12.72 -17.27 15.57
N ILE A 31 12.66 -16.61 16.73
CA ILE A 31 11.73 -15.51 16.96
C ILE A 31 12.12 -14.30 16.08
N ASP A 32 13.42 -14.00 16.00
CA ASP A 32 13.93 -12.92 15.16
C ASP A 32 13.74 -13.22 13.65
N ASP A 33 13.92 -14.47 13.21
CA ASP A 33 13.59 -14.88 11.83
C ASP A 33 12.09 -14.74 11.55
N TYR A 34 11.22 -15.17 12.47
CA TYR A 34 9.77 -14.99 12.35
C TYR A 34 9.39 -13.52 12.20
N ASP A 35 9.92 -12.64 13.04
CA ASP A 35 9.67 -11.19 12.97
C ASP A 35 10.16 -10.60 11.64
N ALA A 36 11.37 -11.01 11.20
CA ALA A 36 11.93 -10.58 9.92
C ALA A 36 11.05 -11.03 8.73
N LYS A 37 10.49 -12.24 8.77
CA LYS A 37 9.52 -12.72 7.77
C LYS A 37 8.22 -11.94 7.82
N GLY A 38 7.71 -11.63 9.01
CA GLY A 38 6.53 -10.79 9.18
C GLY A 38 6.70 -9.41 8.55
N ILE A 39 7.83 -8.74 8.82
CA ILE A 39 8.19 -7.45 8.21
C ILE A 39 8.29 -7.58 6.68
N SER A 40 8.96 -8.62 6.18
CA SER A 40 9.11 -8.86 4.75
C SER A 40 7.75 -9.03 4.05
N LEU A 41 6.85 -9.83 4.62
CA LEU A 41 5.49 -10.03 4.10
C LEU A 41 4.68 -8.73 4.12
N LYS A 42 4.80 -7.92 5.18
CA LYS A 42 4.14 -6.62 5.24
C LYS A 42 4.66 -5.68 4.13
N ASN A 43 5.98 -5.60 3.94
CA ASN A 43 6.57 -4.78 2.89
C ASN A 43 6.11 -5.23 1.48
N ILE A 44 6.00 -6.54 1.27
CA ILE A 44 5.44 -7.09 0.02
C ILE A 44 3.97 -6.68 -0.14
N GLN A 45 3.17 -6.82 0.92
CA GLN A 45 1.75 -6.42 0.90
C GLN A 45 1.58 -4.93 0.60
N ASP A 46 2.36 -4.06 1.24
CA ASP A 46 2.33 -2.62 1.03
C ASP A 46 2.73 -2.28 -0.42
N SER A 47 3.76 -2.96 -0.95
CA SER A 47 4.18 -2.82 -2.35
C SER A 47 3.07 -3.24 -3.32
N VAL A 48 2.43 -4.39 -3.10
CA VAL A 48 1.30 -4.85 -3.92
C VAL A 48 0.15 -3.84 -3.86
N ASN A 49 -0.22 -3.37 -2.67
CA ASN A 49 -1.29 -2.39 -2.49
C ASN A 49 -0.98 -1.06 -3.21
N SER A 50 0.27 -0.60 -3.15
CA SER A 50 0.75 0.59 -3.86
C SER A 50 0.86 0.44 -5.37
N ASN A 51 0.65 -0.77 -5.91
CA ASN A 51 0.60 -1.07 -7.34
C ASN A 51 -0.81 -1.47 -7.81
N THR A 52 -1.80 -1.56 -6.91
CA THR A 52 -3.20 -1.83 -7.27
C THR A 52 -3.75 -0.70 -8.13
N PRO A 53 -4.31 -0.95 -9.32
CA PRO A 53 -4.82 0.14 -10.14
C PRO A 53 -5.86 0.98 -9.39
N LEU A 54 -5.79 2.30 -9.59
CA LEU A 54 -6.71 3.25 -8.98
C LEU A 54 -7.99 3.33 -9.82
N SER A 55 -9.10 3.69 -9.20
CA SER A 55 -10.35 3.97 -9.91
C SER A 55 -11.15 5.09 -9.26
N GLY A 56 -11.95 5.77 -10.05
CA GLY A 56 -12.79 6.88 -9.61
C GLY A 56 -13.59 7.49 -10.76
N GLU A 57 -14.30 8.59 -10.48
CA GLU A 57 -15.09 9.28 -11.49
C GLU A 57 -14.32 10.47 -12.06
N GLY A 58 -14.24 10.54 -13.40
CA GLY A 58 -13.59 11.62 -14.12
C GLY A 58 -12.06 11.53 -14.11
N SER A 59 -11.42 12.62 -14.53
CA SER A 59 -9.96 12.69 -14.65
C SER A 59 -9.25 12.51 -13.29
N PRO A 60 -8.14 11.75 -13.23
CA PRO A 60 -7.32 11.61 -12.02
C PRO A 60 -6.52 12.86 -11.64
N GLU A 61 -6.54 13.91 -12.48
CA GLU A 61 -5.84 15.17 -12.22
C GLU A 61 -6.25 15.77 -10.86
N ASN A 62 -5.27 15.98 -9.98
CA ASN A 62 -5.43 16.50 -8.62
C ASN A 62 -6.27 15.65 -7.64
N SER A 63 -6.91 14.56 -8.09
CA SER A 63 -7.61 13.61 -7.22
C SER A 63 -6.68 12.49 -6.75
N VAL A 64 -5.67 12.14 -7.55
CA VAL A 64 -4.58 11.26 -7.15
C VAL A 64 -3.41 12.11 -6.66
N THR A 65 -3.06 12.00 -5.37
CA THR A 65 -2.01 12.83 -4.74
C THR A 65 -0.60 12.51 -5.21
N ALA A 66 -0.35 11.29 -5.68
CA ALA A 66 0.89 10.86 -6.34
C ALA A 66 0.63 9.53 -7.06
N ASN A 67 1.08 9.39 -8.31
CA ASN A 67 1.04 8.10 -8.99
C ASN A 67 2.25 7.22 -8.58
N SER A 68 2.04 5.92 -8.47
CA SER A 68 3.12 4.92 -8.34
C SER A 68 3.27 4.11 -9.63
N SER A 69 3.32 4.79 -10.79
CA SER A 69 3.30 4.15 -12.13
C SER A 69 2.06 3.32 -12.45
N GLN A 70 0.96 3.56 -11.73
CA GLN A 70 -0.27 2.78 -11.89
C GLN A 70 -1.16 3.37 -12.99
N VAL A 71 -2.01 2.51 -13.56
CA VAL A 71 -3.14 2.92 -14.40
C VAL A 71 -4.29 3.37 -13.48
N TYR A 72 -4.93 4.48 -13.83
CA TYR A 72 -6.18 4.92 -13.24
C TYR A 72 -7.34 4.60 -14.18
N TYR A 73 -8.40 4.01 -13.63
CA TYR A 73 -9.63 3.67 -14.33
C TYR A 73 -10.74 4.65 -13.97
N ASP A 74 -11.08 5.52 -14.91
CA ASP A 74 -12.26 6.37 -14.83
C ASP A 74 -13.48 5.52 -15.15
N ILE A 75 -14.29 5.34 -14.12
CA ILE A 75 -15.53 4.57 -14.13
C ILE A 75 -16.75 5.48 -14.23
N SER A 76 -16.57 6.76 -14.59
CA SER A 76 -17.70 7.66 -14.84
C SER A 76 -18.47 7.21 -16.09
N GLY A 77 -19.78 7.02 -15.92
CA GLY A 77 -20.71 6.72 -17.02
C GLY A 77 -21.07 5.24 -17.21
N SER A 78 -22.07 5.02 -18.07
CA SER A 78 -22.85 3.79 -18.14
C SER A 78 -22.27 2.66 -19.02
N GLY A 79 -20.95 2.53 -19.13
CA GLY A 79 -20.38 1.34 -19.79
C GLY A 79 -19.04 1.46 -20.52
N THR A 80 -18.33 2.59 -20.46
CA THR A 80 -16.96 2.69 -21.00
C THR A 80 -16.01 3.13 -19.90
N VAL A 81 -15.06 2.26 -19.55
CA VAL A 81 -13.98 2.61 -18.62
C VAL A 81 -12.89 3.33 -19.40
N ILE A 82 -12.58 4.58 -19.02
CA ILE A 82 -11.47 5.33 -19.61
C ILE A 82 -10.21 5.07 -18.77
N LYS A 83 -9.09 4.75 -19.42
CA LYS A 83 -7.82 4.51 -18.74
C LYS A 83 -6.94 5.75 -18.81
N TYR A 84 -6.27 6.05 -17.72
CA TYR A 84 -5.28 7.12 -17.63
C TYR A 84 -3.97 6.59 -17.09
N PHE A 85 -2.86 7.10 -17.61
CA PHE A 85 -1.50 6.80 -17.14
C PHE A 85 -0.68 8.07 -17.04
N ASN A 86 0.02 8.25 -15.94
CA ASN A 86 1.00 9.31 -15.78
C ASN A 86 2.41 8.69 -15.91
N PRO A 87 3.21 9.12 -16.91
CA PRO A 87 4.55 8.57 -17.13
C PRO A 87 5.59 9.04 -16.10
N ILE A 88 5.29 10.07 -15.30
CA ILE A 88 6.21 10.60 -14.29
C ILE A 88 5.73 10.11 -12.93
N VAL A 89 6.57 9.37 -12.21
CA VAL A 89 6.25 8.80 -10.89
C VAL A 89 6.34 9.87 -9.81
N GLY A 90 5.37 9.88 -8.89
CA GLY A 90 5.32 10.82 -7.78
C GLY A 90 4.59 12.13 -8.10
N GLU A 91 4.12 12.33 -9.33
CA GLU A 91 3.42 13.53 -9.74
C GLU A 91 1.90 13.33 -9.70
N ASN A 92 1.18 14.38 -9.31
CA ASN A 92 -0.28 14.40 -9.27
C ASN A 92 -0.92 14.95 -10.56
N THR A 93 -0.10 15.42 -11.50
CA THR A 93 -0.53 15.99 -12.78
C THR A 93 0.22 15.37 -13.97
N GLY A 94 -0.31 15.57 -15.17
CA GLY A 94 0.30 15.06 -16.41
C GLY A 94 -0.26 13.70 -16.83
N TRP A 95 -1.45 13.35 -16.33
CA TRP A 95 -2.15 12.13 -16.69
C TRP A 95 -2.57 12.16 -18.15
N ARG A 96 -2.30 11.07 -18.86
CA ARG A 96 -2.66 10.91 -20.27
C ARG A 96 -3.68 9.82 -20.39
N ARG A 97 -4.76 10.09 -21.11
CA ARG A 97 -5.68 9.03 -21.54
C ARG A 97 -4.90 8.03 -22.41
N ILE A 98 -5.08 6.75 -22.12
CA ILE A 98 -4.53 5.65 -22.92
C ILE A 98 -5.71 4.80 -23.43
N GLU A 99 -5.58 4.30 -24.66
CA GLU A 99 -6.58 3.44 -25.31
C GLU A 99 -6.39 1.97 -24.89
#